data_AF-A0A959WQC7-F1
#
_entry.id   AF-A0A959WQC7-F1
#
_cell.length_a   1.000
_cell.length_b   1.000
_cell.length_c   1.000
_cell.angle_alpha   90.00
_cell.angle_beta   90.00
_cell.angle_gamma   90.00
#
_symmetry.space_group_name_H-M   'P 1'
#
loop_
_entity.id
_entity.type
_entity.pdbx_description
1 polymer ?
#
loop_
_entity_poly.entity_id
_entity_poly.type
_entity_poly.pdbx_seq_one_letter_code
_entity_poly.pdbx_strand_id
1 'polypeptide(L)'
;MSPGSPRGHGPSEEGGRPIGRRVPLPRGAEGPFLVFINGAEQTEGLDYEIADGMVVFHEPILKEDLSELGAFRKAMLGLGLVGTYQKNEVVDVQYRIGGETHLASDLEVLPD
;
A
#
# COMPACT_ATOMS: atom_id res chain seq x y z
N MET A 1 -7.80 18.95 -4.37
CA MET A 1 -7.63 17.50 -4.57
C MET A 1 -6.23 17.33 -5.11
N SER A 2 -5.33 16.68 -4.36
CA SER A 2 -3.99 16.41 -4.88
C SER A 2 -4.16 15.53 -6.11
N PRO A 3 -3.50 15.82 -7.25
CA PRO A 3 -3.44 14.83 -8.30
C PRO A 3 -2.76 13.60 -7.69
N GLY A 4 -3.49 12.50 -7.58
CA GLY A 4 -2.93 11.24 -7.09
C GLY A 4 -1.66 10.89 -7.86
N SER A 5 -0.83 10.03 -7.27
CA SER A 5 0.43 9.63 -7.90
C SER A 5 0.16 9.17 -9.34
N PRO A 6 0.90 9.66 -10.36
CA PRO A 6 0.72 9.25 -11.75
C PRO A 6 0.97 7.74 -11.97
N ARG A 7 1.42 7.03 -10.93
CA ARG A 7 1.72 5.59 -10.92
C ARG A 7 0.59 4.74 -10.32
N GLY A 8 -0.60 5.31 -10.13
CA GLY A 8 -1.80 4.55 -9.75
C GLY A 8 -2.07 4.47 -8.25
N HIS A 9 -1.27 5.13 -7.41
CA HIS A 9 -1.53 5.30 -5.98
C HIS A 9 -2.42 6.51 -5.70
N GLY A 10 -3.30 6.37 -4.70
CA GLY A 10 -4.24 7.40 -4.25
C GLY A 10 -5.67 7.14 -4.72
N PRO A 11 -6.60 8.07 -4.44
CA PRO A 11 -8.02 7.87 -4.67
C PRO A 11 -8.32 7.64 -6.18
N SER A 12 -8.96 6.52 -6.51
CA SER A 12 -9.46 6.22 -7.86
C SER A 12 -10.95 5.87 -7.84
N GLU A 13 -11.58 5.85 -9.02
CA GLU A 13 -12.98 5.41 -9.18
C GLU A 13 -13.18 3.91 -8.96
N GLU A 14 -12.10 3.12 -8.99
CA GLU A 14 -12.13 1.65 -8.91
C GLU A 14 -12.42 1.11 -7.50
N GLY A 15 -12.58 1.99 -6.51
CA GLY A 15 -12.95 1.63 -5.14
C GLY A 15 -11.78 1.11 -4.31
N GLY A 16 -12.09 0.55 -3.13
CA GLY A 16 -11.12 0.21 -2.09
C GLY A 16 -11.23 1.15 -0.89
N ARG A 17 -11.04 0.60 0.31
CA ARG A 17 -11.14 1.34 1.56
C ARG A 17 -9.77 1.86 1.98
N PRO A 18 -9.66 3.15 2.36
CA PRO A 18 -8.44 3.67 2.97
C PRO A 18 -8.22 3.00 4.33
N ILE A 19 -7.04 2.44 4.52
CA ILE A 19 -6.66 1.77 5.77
C ILE A 19 -5.61 2.51 6.59
N GLY A 20 -4.93 3.50 6.00
CA GLY A 20 -3.96 4.35 6.70
C GLY A 20 -2.84 4.84 5.80
N ARG A 21 -1.89 5.60 6.36
CA ARG A 21 -0.77 6.23 5.61
C ARG A 21 0.62 5.84 6.08
N ARG A 22 0.74 5.04 7.14
CA ARG A 22 2.02 4.81 7.82
C ARG A 22 2.42 3.36 7.72
N VAL A 23 3.64 3.11 7.27
CA VAL A 23 4.23 1.77 7.20
C VAL A 23 5.54 1.77 7.99
N PRO A 24 5.66 0.96 9.06
CA PRO A 24 6.88 0.91 9.85
C PRO A 24 8.01 0.26 9.04
N LEU A 25 9.19 0.87 9.07
CA LEU A 25 10.39 0.27 8.49
C LEU A 25 10.86 -0.91 9.36
N PRO A 26 11.47 -1.94 8.76
CA PRO A 26 12.13 -3.00 9.52
C PRO A 26 13.16 -2.44 10.52
N ARG A 27 13.29 -3.08 11.69
CA ARG A 27 14.22 -2.62 12.73
C ARG A 27 15.66 -2.66 12.22
N GLY A 28 16.39 -1.55 12.42
CA GLY A 28 17.77 -1.41 11.96
C GLY A 28 17.91 -1.18 10.45
N ALA A 29 16.81 -0.96 9.74
CA ALA A 29 16.84 -0.61 8.34
C ALA A 29 17.53 0.75 8.12
N GLU A 30 18.47 0.76 7.19
CA GLU A 30 19.24 1.92 6.77
C GLU A 30 18.92 2.25 5.31
N GLY A 31 19.08 3.53 4.97
CA GLY A 31 18.92 3.99 3.60
C GLY A 31 20.02 3.52 2.64
N PRO A 32 19.82 3.65 1.32
CA PRO A 32 18.64 4.25 0.69
C PRO A 32 17.40 3.37 0.78
N PHE A 33 16.23 4.00 0.89
CA PHE A 33 14.93 3.33 0.86
C PHE A 33 14.32 3.46 -0.53
N LEU A 34 13.85 2.35 -1.10
CA LEU A 34 12.99 2.37 -2.29
C LEU A 34 11.65 1.77 -1.91
N VAL A 35 10.58 2.51 -2.15
CA VAL A 35 9.22 2.12 -1.78
C VAL A 35 8.46 1.78 -3.04
N PHE A 36 7.73 0.66 -3.02
CA PHE A 36 6.92 0.20 -4.12
C PHE A 36 5.48 0.02 -3.67
N ILE A 37 4.54 0.41 -4.52
CA ILE A 37 3.12 0.07 -4.38
C ILE A 37 2.76 -0.81 -5.57
N ASN A 38 2.35 -2.05 -5.30
CA ASN A 38 2.01 -3.03 -6.34
C ASN A 38 3.12 -3.19 -7.40
N GLY A 39 4.39 -3.13 -6.97
CA GLY A 39 5.56 -3.21 -7.84
C GLY A 39 5.91 -1.93 -8.60
N ALA A 40 5.10 -0.86 -8.51
CA ALA A 40 5.44 0.45 -9.06
C ALA A 40 6.26 1.26 -8.04
N GLU A 41 7.46 1.68 -8.41
CA GLU A 41 8.33 2.51 -7.56
C GLU A 41 7.69 3.87 -7.27
N GLN A 42 7.69 4.27 -6.00
CA GLN A 42 7.22 5.55 -5.51
C GLN A 42 8.40 6.50 -5.30
N THR A 43 8.16 7.80 -5.41
CA THR A 43 9.20 8.83 -5.28
C THR A 43 9.12 9.52 -3.92
N GLU A 44 10.21 9.44 -3.16
CA GLU A 44 10.37 10.16 -1.90
C GLU A 44 10.24 11.68 -2.12
N GLY A 45 9.53 12.36 -1.21
CA GLY A 45 9.18 13.78 -1.29
C GLY A 45 8.01 14.12 -2.22
N LEU A 46 7.57 13.18 -3.07
CA LEU A 46 6.38 13.35 -3.91
C LEU A 46 5.23 12.46 -3.46
N ASP A 47 5.50 11.19 -3.20
CA ASP A 47 4.48 10.19 -2.85
C ASP A 47 4.53 9.83 -1.35
N TYR A 48 5.71 9.91 -0.74
CA TYR A 48 5.93 9.63 0.67
C TYR A 48 7.14 10.39 1.24
N GLU A 49 7.24 10.43 2.56
CA GLU A 49 8.42 10.85 3.31
C GLU A 49 8.90 9.73 4.25
N ILE A 50 10.19 9.71 4.58
CA ILE A 50 10.72 8.87 5.65
C ILE A 50 10.77 9.69 6.95
N ALA A 51 9.98 9.29 7.95
CA ALA A 51 9.90 9.98 9.24
C ALA A 51 9.77 8.97 10.38
N ASP A 52 10.54 9.17 11.45
CA ASP A 52 10.48 8.38 12.69
C ASP A 52 10.54 6.84 12.49
N GLY A 53 11.34 6.39 11.51
CA GLY A 53 11.46 4.97 11.19
C GLY A 53 10.23 4.41 10.46
N MET A 54 9.48 5.25 9.75
CA MET A 54 8.31 4.89 8.96
C MET A 54 8.39 5.49 7.56
N VAL A 55 7.74 4.82 6.62
CA VAL A 55 7.28 5.42 5.37
C VAL A 55 5.94 6.07 5.65
N VAL A 56 5.82 7.37 5.37
CA VAL A 56 4.59 8.15 5.55
C VAL A 56 4.11 8.63 4.19
N PHE A 57 3.04 8.03 3.69
CA PHE A 57 2.45 8.36 2.40
C PHE A 57 1.61 9.65 2.48
N HIS A 58 1.65 10.45 1.42
CA HIS A 58 0.80 11.65 1.34
C HIS A 58 -0.67 11.30 1.05
N GLU A 59 -0.91 10.22 0.31
CA GLU A 59 -2.24 9.67 0.05
C GLU A 59 -2.45 8.35 0.82
N PRO A 60 -3.68 7.99 1.21
CA PRO A 60 -3.94 6.77 1.98
C PRO A 60 -3.72 5.51 1.14
N ILE A 61 -3.21 4.46 1.77
CA ILE A 61 -3.15 3.12 1.18
C ILE A 61 -4.56 2.51 1.17
N LEU A 62 -4.93 1.94 0.03
CA LEU A 62 -6.25 1.36 -0.22
C LEU A 62 -6.20 -0.17 -0.18
N LYS A 63 -7.12 -0.81 0.55
CA LYS A 63 -7.34 -2.27 0.51
C LYS A 63 -8.73 -2.60 -0.01
N GLU A 64 -8.89 -3.81 -0.54
CA GLU A 64 -10.18 -4.30 -1.01
C GLU A 64 -11.23 -4.25 0.12
N ASP A 65 -12.39 -3.65 -0.14
CA ASP A 65 -13.49 -3.59 0.81
C ASP A 65 -14.63 -4.57 0.44
N LEU A 66 -14.58 -5.75 1.03
CA LEU A 66 -15.65 -6.75 0.88
C LEU A 66 -16.81 -6.55 1.87
N SER A 67 -16.73 -5.57 2.77
CA SER A 67 -17.70 -5.43 3.86
C SER A 67 -19.09 -5.07 3.33
N GLU A 68 -19.15 -4.23 2.30
CA GLU A 68 -20.39 -3.77 1.66
C GLU A 68 -21.04 -4.81 0.73
N LEU A 69 -20.39 -5.95 0.48
CA LEU A 69 -20.97 -6.99 -0.37
C LEU A 69 -22.15 -7.70 0.32
N GLY A 70 -23.31 -7.70 -0.34
CA GLY A 70 -24.46 -8.50 0.07
C GLY A 70 -24.13 -10.01 0.12
N ALA A 71 -24.79 -10.75 1.01
CA ALA A 71 -24.49 -12.16 1.27
C ALA A 71 -24.50 -13.05 0.02
N PHE A 72 -25.39 -12.78 -0.94
CA PHE A 72 -25.44 -13.48 -2.23
C PHE A 72 -24.16 -13.29 -3.06
N ARG A 73 -23.63 -12.05 -3.11
CA ARG A 73 -22.41 -11.75 -3.86
C ARG A 73 -21.18 -12.38 -3.19
N LYS A 74 -21.14 -12.39 -1.84
CA LYS A 74 -20.12 -13.13 -1.07
C LYS A 74 -20.15 -14.63 -1.35
N ALA A 75 -21.34 -15.24 -1.42
CA ALA A 75 -21.48 -16.66 -1.77
C ALA A 75 -20.98 -16.97 -3.18
N MET A 76 -21.30 -16.12 -4.16
CA MET A 76 -20.80 -16.27 -5.54
C MET A 76 -19.28 -16.11 -5.62
N LEU A 77 -18.70 -15.16 -4.89
CA LEU A 77 -17.25 -14.95 -4.80
C LEU A 77 -16.55 -16.18 -4.18
N GLY A 78 -17.12 -16.73 -3.10
CA GLY A 78 -16.61 -17.95 -2.46
C GLY A 78 -16.66 -19.20 -3.34
N LEU A 79 -17.57 -19.23 -4.33
CA LEU A 79 -17.64 -20.31 -5.34
C LEU A 79 -16.76 -20.04 -6.57
N GLY A 80 -16.05 -18.90 -6.63
CA GLY A 80 -15.24 -18.51 -7.79
C GLY A 80 -16.06 -18.12 -9.01
N LEU A 81 -17.34 -17.79 -8.85
CA LEU A 81 -18.27 -17.48 -9.95
C LEU A 81 -18.25 -16.00 -10.35
N VAL A 82 -17.70 -15.14 -9.49
CA VAL A 82 -17.55 -13.70 -9.72
C VAL A 82 -16.28 -13.22 -9.00
N GLY A 83 -15.60 -12.21 -9.54
CA GLY A 83 -14.45 -11.55 -8.89
C GLY A 83 -14.80 -10.17 -8.33
N THR A 84 -13.85 -9.53 -7.65
CA THR A 84 -13.91 -8.10 -7.37
C THR A 84 -12.76 -7.38 -8.09
N TYR A 85 -13.02 -6.13 -8.48
CA TYR A 85 -12.05 -5.26 -9.16
C TYR A 85 -11.64 -4.07 -8.28
N GLN A 86 -11.76 -4.19 -6.95
CA GLN A 86 -11.41 -3.10 -6.06
C GLN A 86 -9.88 -2.98 -5.92
N LYS A 87 -9.41 -1.78 -5.61
CA LYS A 87 -7.99 -1.59 -5.32
C LYS A 87 -7.58 -2.37 -4.08
N ASN A 88 -6.45 -3.05 -4.22
CA ASN A 88 -5.72 -3.66 -3.11
C ASN A 88 -4.25 -3.31 -3.29
N GLU A 89 -3.78 -2.31 -2.54
CA GLU A 89 -2.42 -1.82 -2.57
C GLU A 89 -1.55 -2.61 -1.60
N VAL A 90 -0.44 -3.12 -2.10
CA VAL A 90 0.61 -3.84 -1.35
C VAL A 90 1.84 -2.96 -1.33
N VAL A 91 2.42 -2.75 -0.14
CA VAL A 91 3.59 -1.90 0.06
C VAL A 91 4.82 -2.77 0.29
N ASP A 92 5.82 -2.59 -0.56
CA ASP A 92 7.12 -3.22 -0.41
C ASP A 92 8.19 -2.15 -0.21
N VAL A 93 9.19 -2.44 0.62
CA VAL A 93 10.30 -1.52 0.89
C VAL A 93 11.62 -2.22 0.76
N GLN A 94 12.46 -1.72 -0.14
CA GLN A 94 13.87 -2.06 -0.21
C GLN A 94 14.66 -1.17 0.75
N TYR A 95 15.61 -1.77 1.47
CA TYR A 95 16.44 -1.08 2.47
C TYR A 95 17.78 -1.80 2.63
N ARG A 96 18.66 -1.30 3.51
CA ARG A 96 19.92 -1.95 3.86
C ARG A 96 20.00 -2.34 5.33
N ILE A 97 20.68 -3.45 5.63
CA ILE A 97 21.12 -3.82 6.99
C ILE A 97 22.56 -4.32 6.89
N GLY A 98 23.46 -3.77 7.71
CA GLY A 98 24.86 -4.23 7.72
C GLY A 98 25.56 -4.10 6.36
N GLY A 99 25.09 -3.19 5.52
CA GLY A 99 25.60 -2.98 4.17
C GLY A 99 24.95 -3.83 3.08
N GLU A 100 24.17 -4.86 3.42
CA GLU A 100 23.43 -5.73 2.48
C GLU A 100 22.06 -5.16 2.13
N THR A 101 21.60 -5.39 0.90
CA THR A 101 20.29 -4.94 0.42
C THR A 101 19.22 -6.00 0.71
N HIS A 102 18.11 -5.58 1.28
CA HIS A 102 16.95 -6.42 1.60
C HIS A 102 15.66 -5.82 1.03
N LEU A 103 14.66 -6.66 0.83
CA LEU A 103 13.29 -6.27 0.48
C LEU A 103 12.34 -6.83 1.53
N ALA A 104 11.56 -5.96 2.18
CA ALA A 104 10.43 -6.37 2.97
C ALA A 104 9.16 -6.20 2.14
N SER A 105 8.41 -7.28 1.97
CA SER A 105 7.21 -7.30 1.14
C SER A 105 5.93 -7.35 1.96
N ASP A 106 4.86 -6.79 1.41
CA ASP A 106 3.52 -6.70 2.03
C ASP A 106 3.58 -6.21 3.49
N LEU A 107 4.28 -5.10 3.69
CA LEU A 107 4.41 -4.49 5.00
C LEU A 107 3.04 -4.01 5.52
N GLU A 108 2.84 -4.18 6.82
CA GLU A 108 1.64 -3.73 7.50
C GLU A 108 1.47 -2.21 7.39
N VAL A 109 0.27 -1.78 7.01
CA VAL A 109 -0.11 -0.37 7.03
C VAL A 109 -0.87 -0.10 8.33
N LEU A 110 -0.39 0.85 9.11
CA LEU A 110 -1.02 1.25 10.35
C LEU A 110 -2.20 2.17 10.08
N PRO A 111 -3.32 2.00 10.81
CA PRO A 111 -4.45 2.92 10.74
C PRO A 111 -4.06 4.34 11.18
N ASP A 112 -4.72 5.32 10.58
CA ASP A 112 -4.63 6.73 10.97
C ASP A 112 -5.29 6.98 12.35
#